data_AF-A0A8H7ZPS3-F1
#
_entry.id   AF-A0A8H7ZPS3-F1
#
_cell.length_a   1.000
_cell.length_b   1.000
_cell.length_c   1.000
_cell.angle_alpha   90.00
_cell.angle_beta   90.00
_cell.angle_gamma   90.00
#
_symmetry.space_group_name_H-M   'P 1'
#
loop_
_entity.id
_entity.type
_entity.pdbx_description
1 polymer ?
#
loop_
_entity_poly.entity_id
_entity_poly.type
_entity_poly.pdbx_seq_one_letter_code
_entity_poly.pdbx_strand_id
1 'polypeptide(L)'
;MATVHLADLCATVAVLYVLPTGMARQAPVLAKWLRAADPRARVVTIDYSLPGWKPVTGAEVRRPGSKVSRWLFLYDSKSANAAADGAA
;
A
#
# COMPACT_ATOMS: atom_id res chain seq x y z
N MET A 1 -4.65 19.91 9.71
CA MET A 1 -4.21 18.59 9.22
C MET A 1 -5.34 18.05 8.36
N ALA A 2 -5.11 17.76 7.08
CA ALA A 2 -6.19 17.36 6.17
C ALA A 2 -6.50 15.86 6.36
N THR A 3 -7.74 15.53 6.70
CA THR A 3 -8.23 14.15 6.75
C THR A 3 -8.84 13.82 5.39
N VAL A 4 -8.26 12.85 4.68
CA VAL A 4 -8.77 12.41 3.37
C VAL A 4 -9.56 11.13 3.57
N HIS A 5 -10.87 11.18 3.30
CA HIS A 5 -11.74 10.02 3.30
C HIS A 5 -11.64 9.32 1.94
N LEU A 6 -10.82 8.27 1.87
CA LEU A 6 -10.55 7.53 0.63
C LEU A 6 -11.82 6.91 0.00
N ALA A 7 -12.88 6.69 0.79
CA ALA A 7 -14.16 6.18 0.29
C ALA A 7 -14.90 7.19 -0.60
N ASP A 8 -14.75 8.49 -0.32
CA ASP A 8 -15.47 9.56 -1.03
C ASP A 8 -14.81 9.91 -2.37
N LEU A 9 -13.57 9.47 -2.57
CA LEU A 9 -12.79 9.76 -3.78
C LEU A 9 -13.06 8.77 -4.93
N CYS A 10 -13.87 7.73 -4.71
CA CYS A 10 -14.01 6.59 -5.62
C CYS A 10 -12.65 6.05 -6.12
N ALA A 11 -11.60 6.22 -5.30
CA ALA A 11 -10.25 5.90 -5.70
C ALA A 11 -10.09 4.38 -5.76
N THR A 12 -9.55 3.88 -6.87
CA THR A 12 -9.20 2.46 -7.02
C THR A 12 -7.74 2.20 -6.67
N VAL A 13 -6.90 3.23 -6.56
CA VAL A 13 -5.49 3.08 -6.23
C VAL A 13 -5.07 4.14 -5.20
N ALA A 14 -4.49 3.69 -4.10
CA ALA A 14 -3.83 4.57 -3.13
C ALA A 14 -2.31 4.41 -3.26
N VAL A 15 -1.60 5.50 -3.57
CA VAL A 15 -0.13 5.52 -3.69
C VAL A 15 0.46 6.20 -2.47
N LEU A 16 1.39 5.54 -1.79
CA LEU A 16 1.99 6.00 -0.54
C LEU A 16 3.51 6.12 -0.65
N TYR A 17 4.00 7.31 -0.32
CA TYR A 17 5.42 7.59 -0.10
C TYR A 17 5.58 8.09 1.33
N VAL A 18 5.76 7.18 2.27
CA VAL A 18 5.82 7.48 3.70
C VAL A 18 6.97 6.70 4.31
N LEU A 19 7.57 7.23 5.38
CA LEU A 19 8.58 6.51 6.15
C LEU A 19 7.98 5.25 6.81
N PRO A 20 8.80 4.22 7.11
CA PRO A 20 8.35 2.97 7.73
C PRO A 20 7.48 3.16 8.99
N THR A 21 7.83 4.13 9.83
CA THR A 21 7.08 4.47 11.06
C THR A 21 5.67 4.99 10.76
N GLY A 22 5.50 5.74 9.67
CA GLY A 22 4.19 6.19 9.20
C GLY A 22 3.38 5.07 8.56
N MET A 23 4.03 4.19 7.79
CA MET A 23 3.37 3.04 7.15
C MET A 23 2.78 2.06 8.17
N ALA A 24 3.48 1.76 9.26
CA ALA A 24 2.97 0.89 10.31
C ALA A 24 1.66 1.42 10.93
N ARG A 25 1.54 2.74 11.11
CA ARG A 25 0.32 3.38 11.62
C ARG A 25 -0.83 3.37 10.60
N GLN A 26 -0.50 3.42 9.31
CA GLN A 26 -1.49 3.45 8.24
C GLN A 26 -1.95 2.06 7.78
N ALA A 27 -1.17 1.01 8.02
CA ALA A 27 -1.52 -0.37 7.71
C ALA A 27 -2.96 -0.77 8.14
N PRO A 28 -3.42 -0.54 9.39
CA PRO A 28 -4.79 -0.90 9.79
C PRO A 28 -5.86 -0.09 9.05
N VAL A 29 -5.59 1.18 8.75
CA VAL A 29 -6.51 2.05 8.00
C VAL A 29 -6.63 1.59 6.55
N LEU A 30 -5.49 1.26 5.93
CA LEU A 30 -5.42 0.71 4.57
C LEU A 30 -6.07 -0.67 4.49
N ALA A 31 -5.90 -1.53 5.50
CA ALA A 31 -6.60 -2.82 5.57
C ALA A 31 -8.12 -2.63 5.60
N LYS A 32 -8.60 -1.74 6.48
CA LYS A 32 -10.03 -1.45 6.60
C LYS A 32 -10.58 -0.89 5.29
N TRP A 33 -9.85 0.02 4.65
CA TRP A 33 -10.23 0.58 3.36
C TRP A 33 -10.24 -0.49 2.26
N LEU A 34 -9.19 -1.30 2.10
CA LEU A 34 -9.13 -2.36 1.08
C LEU A 34 -10.22 -3.44 1.24
N ARG A 35 -10.68 -3.68 2.48
CA ARG A 35 -11.80 -4.60 2.75
C ARG A 35 -13.16 -4.00 2.43
N ALA A 36 -13.30 -2.68 2.58
CA ALA A 36 -14.56 -1.96 2.37
C ALA A 36 -14.70 -1.37 0.96
N ALA A 37 -13.58 -1.20 0.23
CA ALA A 37 -13.52 -0.65 -1.10
C ALA A 37 -13.84 -1.69 -2.18
N ASP A 38 -13.89 -1.23 -3.44
CA ASP A 38 -14.04 -2.09 -4.62
C ASP A 38 -13.01 -3.25 -4.61
N PRO A 39 -13.36 -4.48 -5.02
CA PRO A 39 -12.40 -5.59 -5.13
C PRO A 39 -11.16 -5.29 -6.00
N ARG A 40 -11.24 -4.29 -6.87
CA ARG A 40 -10.15 -3.79 -7.71
C ARG A 40 -9.29 -2.74 -7.01
N ALA A 41 -9.60 -2.36 -5.78
CA ALA A 41 -8.82 -1.42 -4.99
C ALA A 41 -7.40 -1.96 -4.76
N ARG A 42 -6.39 -1.11 -4.93
CA ARG A 42 -4.99 -1.45 -4.76
C ARG A 42 -4.27 -0.40 -3.92
N VAL A 43 -3.28 -0.86 -3.18
CA VAL A 43 -2.33 0.01 -2.49
C VAL A 43 -0.97 -0.16 -3.14
N VAL A 44 -0.30 0.94 -3.45
CA VAL A 44 1.07 0.95 -3.96
C VAL A 44 1.94 1.71 -2.97
N THR A 45 3.00 1.08 -2.46
CA THR A 45 4.03 1.78 -1.70
C THR A 45 5.30 1.93 -2.51
N ILE A 46 6.05 2.98 -2.20
CA ILE A 46 7.30 3.33 -2.87
C ILE A 46 8.45 3.19 -1.85
N ASP A 47 9.54 2.55 -2.28
CA ASP A 47 10.79 2.21 -1.58
C ASP A 47 10.70 1.24 -0.42
N TYR A 48 9.57 1.19 0.27
CA TYR A 48 9.41 0.38 1.47
C TYR A 48 8.17 -0.49 1.37
N SER A 49 8.29 -1.72 1.82
CA SER A 49 7.16 -2.64 1.95
C SER A 49 6.34 -2.36 3.21
N LEU A 50 5.03 -2.64 3.14
CA LEU A 50 4.16 -2.64 4.30
C LEU A 50 4.55 -3.77 5.27
N PRO A 51 4.86 -3.49 6.55
CA PRO A 51 5.21 -4.50 7.53
C PRO A 51 4.08 -5.53 7.74
N GLY A 52 4.42 -6.82 7.71
CA GLY A 52 3.47 -7.92 7.88
C GLY A 52 2.60 -8.22 6.65
N TRP A 53 2.68 -7.42 5.60
CA TRP A 53 1.91 -7.62 4.38
C TRP A 53 2.77 -8.25 3.29
N LYS A 54 2.21 -9.26 2.62
CA LYS A 54 2.85 -9.86 1.44
C LYS A 54 2.43 -9.09 0.18
N PRO A 55 3.36 -8.42 -0.53
CA PRO A 55 3.02 -7.75 -1.78
C PRO A 55 2.61 -8.77 -2.83
N VAL A 56 1.65 -8.39 -3.68
CA VAL A 56 1.25 -9.16 -4.86
C VAL A 56 2.37 -9.17 -5.88
N THR A 57 2.99 -8.01 -6.09
CA THR A 57 4.16 -7.86 -6.95
C THR A 57 5.04 -6.70 -6.49
N GLY A 58 6.31 -6.77 -6.85
CA GLY A 58 7.30 -5.72 -6.64
C GLY A 58 8.02 -5.42 -7.94
N ALA A 59 8.23 -4.14 -8.25
CA ALA A 59 8.94 -3.74 -9.45
C ALA A 59 9.96 -2.64 -9.11
N GLU A 60 11.19 -2.83 -9.55
CA GLU A 60 12.19 -1.76 -9.53
C GLU A 60 11.95 -0.86 -10.74
N VAL A 61 11.65 0.41 -10.47
CA VAL A 61 11.46 1.43 -11.50
C VAL A 61 12.68 2.31 -11.55
N ARG A 62 13.28 2.38 -12.74
CA ARG A 62 14.39 3.26 -13.05
C ARG A 62 14.01 4.21 -14.16
N ARG A 63 14.19 5.52 -13.93
CA ARG A 63 14.04 6.49 -15.02
C ARG A 63 15.22 6.38 -15.99
N PRO A 64 14.98 6.41 -17.31
CA PRO A 64 16.06 6.56 -18.29
C PRO A 64 16.96 7.76 -17.95
N GLY A 65 18.27 7.56 -17.94
CA GLY A 65 19.25 8.60 -17.57
C GLY A 65 19.43 8.84 -16.06
N SER A 66 18.60 8.26 -15.19
CA SER A 66 18.76 8.34 -13.73
C SER A 66 19.66 7.22 -13.19
N LYS A 67 20.52 7.56 -12.22
CA LYS A 67 21.23 6.57 -11.38
C LYS A 67 20.38 6.07 -10.21
N VAL A 68 19.27 6.75 -9.93
CA VAL A 68 18.35 6.40 -8.84
C VAL A 68 17.28 5.45 -9.38
N SER A 69 17.23 4.25 -8.81
CA SER A 69 16.09 3.34 -8.90
C SER A 69 15.23 3.42 -7.64
N ARG A 70 13.95 3.06 -7.77
CA ARG A 70 12.97 3.03 -6.69
C ARG A 70 12.20 1.74 -6.76
N TRP A 71 11.90 1.13 -5.62
CA TRP A 71 11.06 -0.06 -5.58
C TRP A 71 9.60 0.32 -5.43
N LEU A 72 8.71 -0.32 -6.19
CA LEU A 72 7.27 -0.21 -6.04
C LEU A 72 6.73 -1.55 -5.55
N PHE A 73 5.85 -1.51 -4.55
CA PHE A 73 5.17 -2.70 -4.03
C PHE A 73 3.67 -2.54 -4.16
N LEU A 74 3.01 -3.52 -4.80
CA LEU A 74 1.57 -3.54 -5.00
C LEU A 74 0.91 -4.48 -3.98
N TYR A 75 -0.19 -4.05 -3.39
CA TYR A 75 -0.99 -4.80 -2.43
C TYR A 75 -2.47 -4.78 -2.83
N ASP A 76 -3.16 -5.86 -2.53
CA ASP A 76 -4.61 -5.99 -2.69
C ASP A 76 -5.28 -6.42 -1.37
N SER A 77 -6.58 -6.70 -1.41
CA SER A 77 -7.33 -7.16 -0.24
C SER A 77 -6.85 -8.51 0.30
N LYS A 78 -6.23 -9.38 -0.51
CA LYS A 78 -5.65 -10.65 -0.07
C LYS A 78 -4.37 -10.41 0.72
N SER A 79 -3.53 -9.48 0.26
CA SER A 79 -2.34 -9.03 1.00
C SER A 79 -2.70 -8.53 2.41
N ALA A 80 -3.81 -7.80 2.53
CA ALA A 80 -4.31 -7.28 3.81
C ALA A 80 -4.85 -8.38 4.74
N ASN A 81 -5.49 -9.41 4.19
CA ASN A 81 -6.04 -10.52 4.97
C ASN A 81 -4.96 -11.47 5.45
N ALA A 82 -3.99 -11.81 4.60
CA ALA A 82 -2.85 -12.63 4.99
C ALA A 82 -2.02 -11.99 6.13
N ALA A 83 -1.96 -10.66 6.17
CA ALA A 83 -1.30 -9.93 7.25
C ALA A 83 -2.06 -10.01 8.60
N ALA A 84 -3.39 -10.20 8.57
CA ALA A 84 -4.21 -10.33 9.77
C ALA A 84 -4.17 -11.76 10.35
N ASP A 85 -4.03 -12.77 9.49
CA ASP A 85 -4.01 -14.19 9.90
C ASP A 85 -2.65 -14.65 10.46
N GLY A 86 -1.56 -13.93 10.14
CA GLY A 86 -0.21 -14.22 10.64
C GLY A 86 0.14 -13.61 12.02
N ALA A 87 -0.84 -13.04 12.71
CA ALA A 87 -0.67 -12.39 14.02
C ALA A 87 -1.27 -13.18 15.20
N ALA A 88 -1.59 -14.46 15.00
CA ALA A 88 -2.10 -15.39 16.01
C ALA A 88 -0.98 -16.27 16.60
#